data_AF-A0A0K0DIB5-F1
#
_entry.id   AF-A0A0K0DIB5-F1
#
_cell.length_a   1.000
_cell.length_b   1.000
_cell.length_c   1.000
_cell.angle_alpha   90.00
_cell.angle_beta   90.00
_cell.angle_gamma   90.00
#
_symmetry.space_group_name_H-M   'P 1'
#
loop_
_entity.id
_entity.type
_entity.pdbx_description
1 polymer ?
#
loop_
_entity_poly.entity_id
_entity_poly.type
_entity_poly.pdbx_seq_one_letter_code
_entity_poly.pdbx_strand_id
1 'polypeptide(L)'
;MGPCHPLFGKVTVFVAYVKSSMETHYQVAQQSLECYLRGVNYTVLMVELNEDTRVKEQCARNQQLFFKKHCAAAAYLADTDWMLVLDADTGVVNPNHCIEEWIDDRVDLIFYERFFNWEIASGNYLVRNTEFGTSFLKSWGEYEFRQPLNWNGADNGVLQLLILKTVMPDAWHEAKNCDKVWRNSTGYESYLRYVSCVKQMLGATRVWPGKIRIYRRAHGWVRDGFLTNDKWSDTDFMLHGWKLQKVGDEGWESPFKNNLDPSKCGVGFEGWNWIPEKHVNTFVIRKELAAFERHSGMTYPVEARSLVYISMPDVGECYPDCENGT
;
A
#
# COMPACT_ATOMS: atom_id res chain seq x y z
N MET A 1 10.58 4.07 23.84
CA MET A 1 10.85 4.89 22.63
C MET A 1 11.19 6.32 23.03
N GLY A 2 12.15 6.97 22.37
CA GLY A 2 12.32 8.42 22.43
C GLY A 2 11.31 9.15 21.51
N PRO A 3 11.30 10.49 21.49
CA PRO A 3 10.41 11.24 20.59
C PRO A 3 10.77 11.01 19.11
N CYS A 4 9.77 10.99 18.23
CA CYS A 4 10.00 11.05 16.79
C CYS A 4 10.43 12.45 16.38
N HIS A 5 11.66 12.56 15.89
CA HIS A 5 12.21 13.83 15.43
C HIS A 5 11.72 14.13 14.01
N PRO A 6 11.23 15.35 13.72
CA PRO A 6 10.70 15.72 12.41
C PRO A 6 11.84 15.95 11.40
N LEU A 7 12.48 14.87 10.95
CA LEU A 7 13.65 14.93 10.07
C LEU A 7 13.31 15.43 8.65
N PHE A 8 12.05 15.26 8.23
CA PHE A 8 11.59 15.55 6.87
C PHE A 8 10.45 16.57 6.87
N GLY A 9 10.46 17.49 7.83
CA GLY A 9 9.42 18.51 7.98
C GLY A 9 8.13 17.96 8.58
N LYS A 10 6.99 18.50 8.17
CA LYS A 10 5.66 18.09 8.62
C LYS A 10 5.29 16.77 7.94
N VAL A 11 5.32 15.69 8.71
CA VAL A 11 4.78 14.37 8.32
C VAL A 11 3.33 14.28 8.79
N THR A 12 2.41 14.02 7.87
CA THR A 12 0.97 13.90 8.12
C THR A 12 0.49 12.48 7.85
N VAL A 13 -0.22 11.87 8.79
CA VAL A 13 -0.94 10.60 8.58
C VAL A 13 -2.31 10.92 7.99
N PHE A 14 -2.63 10.33 6.85
CA PHE A 14 -3.88 10.53 6.13
C PHE A 14 -4.64 9.22 6.04
N VAL A 15 -5.85 9.19 6.58
CA VAL A 15 -6.77 8.05 6.48
C VAL A 15 -8.04 8.52 5.80
N ALA A 16 -8.31 7.99 4.62
CA ALA A 16 -9.59 8.18 3.94
C ALA A 16 -10.53 7.04 4.31
N TYR A 17 -11.76 7.37 4.67
CA TYR A 17 -12.76 6.37 5.05
C TYR A 17 -14.15 6.77 4.58
N VAL A 18 -15.07 5.81 4.65
CA VAL A 18 -16.51 6.07 4.56
C VAL A 18 -17.15 5.65 5.88
N LYS A 19 -18.07 6.48 6.38
CA LYS A 19 -18.65 6.34 7.71
C LYS A 19 -19.31 4.97 7.94
N SER A 20 -20.09 4.49 6.96
CA SER A 20 -20.79 3.20 7.04
C SER A 20 -19.85 2.01 7.20
N SER A 21 -18.67 2.05 6.57
CA SER A 21 -17.64 1.02 6.75
C SER A 21 -16.98 1.13 8.12
N MET A 22 -16.70 2.34 8.61
CA MET A 22 -16.06 2.55 9.91
C MET A 22 -16.95 2.12 11.10
N GLU A 23 -18.27 2.26 10.97
CA GLU A 23 -19.23 1.81 12.00
C GLU A 23 -19.33 0.28 12.12
N THR A 24 -18.91 -0.45 11.07
CA THR A 24 -19.06 -1.91 10.98
C THR A 24 -17.73 -2.65 10.95
N HIS A 25 -16.64 -1.98 10.58
CA HIS A 25 -15.29 -2.54 10.46
C HIS A 25 -14.22 -1.60 11.06
N TYR A 26 -13.02 -2.13 11.27
CA TYR A 26 -11.78 -1.37 11.50
C TYR A 26 -11.56 -0.73 12.87
N GLN A 27 -12.49 -0.82 13.83
CA GLN A 27 -12.29 -0.18 15.13
C GLN A 27 -10.99 -0.60 15.83
N VAL A 28 -10.59 -1.87 15.77
CA VAL A 28 -9.32 -2.30 16.38
C VAL A 28 -8.11 -1.66 15.70
N ALA A 29 -8.11 -1.59 14.36
CA ALA A 29 -7.07 -0.92 13.59
C ALA A 29 -6.98 0.57 13.93
N GLN A 30 -8.12 1.26 13.91
CA GLN A 30 -8.17 2.70 14.20
C GLN A 30 -7.82 3.03 15.66
N GLN A 31 -8.24 2.21 16.63
CA GLN A 31 -7.84 2.39 18.03
C GLN A 31 -6.32 2.23 18.20
N SER A 32 -5.70 1.30 17.48
CA SER A 32 -4.24 1.14 17.53
C SER A 32 -3.48 2.33 16.91
N LEU A 33 -4.01 2.89 15.81
CA LEU A 33 -3.46 4.07 15.18
C LEU A 33 -3.63 5.31 16.08
N GLU A 34 -4.81 5.51 16.67
CA GLU A 34 -5.06 6.60 17.62
C GLU A 34 -4.15 6.47 18.85
N CYS A 35 -3.97 5.25 19.35
CA CYS A 35 -3.07 4.96 20.47
C CYS A 35 -1.63 5.37 20.15
N TYR A 36 -1.13 5.02 18.96
CA TYR A 36 0.18 5.45 18.48
C TYR A 36 0.28 6.98 18.37
N LEU A 37 -0.70 7.64 17.75
CA LEU A 37 -0.72 9.08 17.53
C LEU A 37 -0.74 9.91 18.83
N ARG A 38 -1.16 9.34 19.96
CA ARG A 38 -1.05 10.00 21.27
C ARG A 38 0.36 9.99 21.85
N GLY A 39 1.22 9.08 21.39
CA GLY A 39 2.62 8.98 21.81
C GLY A 39 3.61 9.76 20.95
N VAL A 40 3.17 10.31 19.83
CA VAL A 40 4.00 11.00 18.83
C VAL A 40 3.35 12.33 18.40
N ASN A 41 4.08 13.16 17.66
CA ASN A 41 3.62 14.50 17.27
C ASN A 41 3.32 14.63 15.77
N TYR A 42 2.72 13.60 15.15
CA TYR A 42 2.27 13.69 13.76
C TYR A 42 0.92 14.37 13.68
N THR A 43 0.72 15.13 12.60
CA THR A 43 -0.63 15.58 12.23
C THR A 43 -1.41 14.39 11.68
N VAL A 44 -2.68 14.26 12.04
CA VAL A 44 -3.59 13.26 11.46
C VAL A 44 -4.73 13.93 10.72
N LEU A 45 -5.05 13.43 9.53
CA LEU A 45 -6.20 13.81 8.73
C LEU A 45 -7.10 12.58 8.56
N MET A 46 -8.22 12.58 9.27
CA MET A 46 -9.29 11.59 9.12
C MET A 46 -10.32 12.17 8.15
N VAL A 47 -10.35 11.68 6.91
CA VAL A 47 -11.18 12.26 5.84
C VAL A 47 -12.32 11.32 5.48
N GLU A 48 -13.55 11.75 5.80
CA GLU A 48 -14.77 11.07 5.34
C GLU A 48 -15.03 11.45 3.87
N LEU A 49 -14.88 10.49 2.97
CA LEU A 49 -14.81 10.73 1.53
C LEU A 49 -16.12 11.26 0.91
N ASN A 50 -17.26 11.05 1.56
CA ASN A 50 -18.57 11.44 1.05
C ASN A 50 -19.08 12.76 1.62
N GLU A 51 -18.54 13.20 2.76
CA GLU A 51 -18.99 14.40 3.46
C GLU A 51 -18.00 15.55 3.41
N ASP A 52 -16.69 15.28 3.30
CA ASP A 52 -15.63 16.28 3.29
C ASP A 52 -15.78 17.30 2.14
N THR A 53 -15.78 18.59 2.50
CA THR A 53 -16.00 19.70 1.56
C THR A 53 -14.93 19.75 0.47
N ARG A 54 -13.65 19.61 0.83
CA ARG A 54 -12.54 19.69 -0.12
C ARG A 54 -12.59 18.53 -1.11
N VAL A 55 -12.91 17.33 -0.63
CA VAL A 55 -13.09 16.14 -1.47
C VAL A 55 -14.31 16.28 -2.38
N LYS A 56 -15.44 16.81 -1.89
CA LYS A 56 -16.62 17.08 -2.74
C LYS A 56 -16.30 18.06 -3.87
N GLU A 57 -15.51 19.08 -3.59
CA GLU A 57 -15.14 20.10 -4.59
C GLU A 57 -14.15 19.55 -5.63
N GLN A 58 -13.09 18.87 -5.19
CA GLN A 58 -11.98 18.49 -6.06
C GLN A 58 -12.11 17.08 -6.65
N CYS A 59 -12.85 16.19 -6.00
CA CYS A 59 -12.95 14.78 -6.34
C CYS A 59 -14.40 14.33 -6.61
N ALA A 60 -15.31 15.27 -6.91
CA ALA A 60 -16.73 15.00 -7.15
C ALA A 60 -17.00 13.96 -8.24
N ARG A 61 -16.08 13.83 -9.21
CA ARG A 61 -16.21 12.86 -10.31
C ARG A 61 -15.93 11.43 -9.86
N ASN A 62 -15.06 11.23 -8.87
CA ASN A 62 -14.69 9.90 -8.40
C ASN A 62 -15.80 9.31 -7.54
N GLN A 63 -16.30 8.13 -7.92
CA GLN A 63 -17.37 7.42 -7.23
C GLN A 63 -16.85 6.20 -6.49
N GLN A 64 -15.83 5.53 -7.04
CA GLN A 64 -15.22 4.37 -6.43
C GLN A 64 -14.30 4.79 -5.27
N LEU A 65 -14.57 4.25 -4.07
CA LEU A 65 -13.87 4.57 -2.83
C LEU A 65 -12.34 4.53 -2.98
N PHE A 66 -11.82 3.45 -3.57
CA PHE A 66 -10.38 3.24 -3.70
C PHE A 66 -9.70 4.31 -4.57
N PHE A 67 -10.33 4.73 -5.67
CA PHE A 67 -9.81 5.79 -6.53
C PHE A 67 -9.99 7.18 -5.91
N LYS A 68 -11.13 7.41 -5.27
CA LYS A 68 -11.45 8.65 -4.57
C LYS A 68 -10.46 8.95 -3.44
N LYS A 69 -9.96 7.92 -2.75
CA LYS A 69 -8.85 8.03 -1.77
C LYS A 69 -7.63 8.74 -2.35
N HIS A 70 -7.18 8.36 -3.54
CA HIS A 70 -5.97 8.95 -4.14
C HIS A 70 -6.21 10.39 -4.58
N CYS A 71 -7.40 10.72 -5.10
CA CYS A 71 -7.78 12.11 -5.38
C CYS A 71 -7.82 12.94 -4.09
N ALA A 72 -8.41 12.42 -3.01
CA ALA A 72 -8.48 13.10 -1.72
C ALA A 72 -7.08 13.32 -1.12
N ALA A 73 -6.21 12.32 -1.17
CA ALA A 73 -4.81 12.47 -0.77
C ALA A 73 -4.10 13.58 -1.56
N ALA A 74 -4.32 13.66 -2.88
CA ALA A 74 -3.78 14.75 -3.70
C ALA A 74 -4.30 16.13 -3.29
N ALA A 75 -5.58 16.25 -2.90
CA ALA A 75 -6.21 17.49 -2.47
C ALA A 75 -5.67 18.00 -1.11
N TYR A 76 -5.17 17.09 -0.26
CA TYR A 76 -4.59 17.42 1.05
C TYR A 76 -3.05 17.45 1.06
N LEU A 77 -2.39 16.98 0.00
CA LEU A 77 -0.93 16.87 -0.06
C LEU A 77 -0.22 18.22 0.09
N ALA A 78 -0.85 19.31 -0.37
CA ALA A 78 -0.30 20.67 -0.24
C ALA A 78 -0.13 21.15 1.22
N ASP A 79 -0.83 20.52 2.17
CA ASP A 79 -0.83 20.91 3.59
C ASP A 79 0.27 20.24 4.41
N THR A 80 1.16 19.49 3.75
CA THR A 80 2.17 18.65 4.41
C THR A 80 3.49 18.67 3.63
N ASP A 81 4.59 18.23 4.24
CA ASP A 81 5.86 17.98 3.54
C ASP A 81 5.91 16.53 3.05
N TRP A 82 5.47 15.61 3.90
CA TRP A 82 5.26 14.19 3.59
C TRP A 82 3.89 13.72 4.09
N MET A 83 3.23 12.84 3.35
CA MET A 83 1.98 12.21 3.74
C MET A 83 2.17 10.70 3.79
N LEU A 84 1.82 10.09 4.93
CA LEU A 84 1.59 8.65 5.03
C LEU A 84 0.11 8.39 4.79
N VAL A 85 -0.23 7.86 3.61
CA VAL A 85 -1.59 7.44 3.28
C VAL A 85 -1.78 6.02 3.81
N LEU A 86 -2.86 5.77 4.54
CA LEU A 86 -3.22 4.47 5.08
C LEU A 86 -4.65 4.06 4.73
N ASP A 87 -4.84 2.78 4.46
CA ASP A 87 -6.17 2.15 4.49
C ASP A 87 -6.65 2.00 5.93
N ALA A 88 -7.98 2.05 6.11
CA ALA A 88 -8.59 2.02 7.45
C ALA A 88 -8.34 0.69 8.20
N ASP A 89 -8.04 -0.41 7.51
CA ASP A 89 -7.73 -1.71 8.11
C ASP A 89 -6.24 -1.93 8.40
N THR A 90 -5.43 -0.87 8.35
CA THR A 90 -4.03 -0.90 8.76
C THR A 90 -3.90 -0.41 10.20
N GLY A 91 -3.45 -1.30 11.09
CA GLY A 91 -3.24 -1.00 12.49
C GLY A 91 -1.77 -0.95 12.87
N VAL A 92 -1.43 -0.17 13.90
CA VAL A 92 -0.10 -0.17 14.51
C VAL A 92 -0.01 -1.35 15.47
N VAL A 93 1.01 -2.19 15.32
CA VAL A 93 1.26 -3.31 16.25
C VAL A 93 2.39 -3.01 17.22
N ASN A 94 3.35 -2.18 16.80
CA ASN A 94 4.52 -1.80 17.59
C ASN A 94 4.71 -0.28 17.51
N PRO A 95 4.42 0.47 18.57
CA PRO A 95 4.54 1.93 18.56
C PRO A 95 6.00 2.41 18.60
N ASN A 96 6.99 1.53 18.79
CA ASN A 96 8.40 1.90 18.91
C ASN A 96 9.06 2.15 17.54
N HIS A 97 8.37 2.90 16.67
CA HIS A 97 8.83 3.28 15.35
C HIS A 97 8.39 4.69 14.96
N CYS A 98 9.22 5.38 14.20
CA CYS A 98 8.93 6.66 13.58
C CYS A 98 8.72 6.50 12.08
N ILE A 99 7.76 7.21 11.51
CA ILE A 99 7.47 7.18 10.08
C ILE A 99 8.72 7.57 9.24
N GLU A 100 9.57 8.43 9.79
CA GLU A 100 10.84 8.87 9.22
C GLU A 100 11.79 7.70 8.90
N GLU A 101 11.67 6.55 9.56
CA GLU A 101 12.51 5.36 9.28
C GLU A 101 12.34 4.84 7.85
N TRP A 102 11.21 5.13 7.20
CA TRP A 102 10.91 4.67 5.85
C TRP A 102 10.95 5.77 4.78
N ILE A 103 11.10 7.03 5.17
CA ILE A 103 11.22 8.15 4.22
C ILE A 103 12.59 8.09 3.52
N ASP A 104 12.56 8.24 2.20
CA ASP A 104 13.73 8.36 1.34
C ASP A 104 13.56 9.62 0.49
N ASP A 105 14.25 10.69 0.86
CA ASP A 105 14.11 12.02 0.26
C ASP A 105 14.70 12.15 -1.15
N ARG A 106 15.30 11.07 -1.67
CA ARG A 106 15.76 10.94 -3.06
C ARG A 106 14.61 10.64 -4.02
N VAL A 107 13.41 10.35 -3.53
CA VAL A 107 12.21 10.04 -4.33
C VAL A 107 11.00 10.81 -3.79
N ASP A 108 9.91 10.80 -4.56
CA ASP A 108 8.69 11.55 -4.23
C ASP A 108 7.53 10.63 -3.85
N LEU A 109 7.54 9.36 -4.26
CA LEU A 109 6.62 8.33 -3.76
C LEU A 109 7.37 7.09 -3.29
N ILE A 110 6.85 6.46 -2.26
CA ILE A 110 7.42 5.26 -1.66
C ILE A 110 6.30 4.25 -1.45
N PHE A 111 6.50 3.08 -2.03
CA PHE A 111 5.62 1.92 -1.92
C PHE A 111 6.38 0.73 -1.33
N TYR A 112 5.68 -0.37 -1.14
CA TYR A 112 6.27 -1.67 -0.82
C TYR A 112 5.57 -2.79 -1.61
N GLU A 113 6.30 -3.87 -1.83
CA GLU A 113 5.76 -5.07 -2.45
C GLU A 113 5.05 -5.95 -1.41
N ARG A 114 3.83 -6.41 -1.71
CA ARG A 114 3.06 -7.34 -0.89
C ARG A 114 3.71 -8.70 -0.88
N PHE A 115 3.65 -9.36 0.26
CA PHE A 115 4.40 -10.61 0.44
C PHE A 115 3.82 -11.76 -0.39
N PHE A 116 2.50 -11.92 -0.41
CA PHE A 116 1.87 -13.15 -0.88
C PHE A 116 1.59 -13.23 -2.38
N ASN A 117 1.49 -12.08 -3.06
CA ASN A 117 1.12 -12.04 -4.48
C ASN A 117 1.96 -11.10 -5.34
N TRP A 118 3.07 -10.57 -4.80
CA TRP A 118 4.05 -9.73 -5.51
C TRP A 118 3.50 -8.41 -6.08
N GLU A 119 2.25 -8.03 -5.78
CA GLU A 119 1.73 -6.70 -6.09
C GLU A 119 2.53 -5.63 -5.36
N ILE A 120 2.66 -4.45 -5.95
CA ILE A 120 2.96 -3.22 -5.20
C ILE A 120 1.67 -2.83 -4.46
N ALA A 121 1.74 -2.59 -3.16
CA ALA A 121 0.55 -2.31 -2.33
C ALA A 121 -0.02 -0.90 -2.63
N SER A 122 -1.34 -0.81 -2.83
CA SER A 122 -2.05 0.48 -2.99
C SER A 122 -2.62 1.06 -1.71
N GLY A 123 -2.80 0.22 -0.70
CA GLY A 123 -3.45 0.61 0.55
C GLY A 123 -2.65 1.65 1.32
N ASN A 124 -1.33 1.49 1.34
CA ASN A 124 -0.45 2.28 2.19
C ASN A 124 0.79 2.75 1.41
N TYR A 125 1.06 4.05 1.39
CA TYR A 125 2.23 4.64 0.72
C TYR A 125 2.66 5.95 1.38
N LEU A 126 3.92 6.32 1.21
CA LEU A 126 4.42 7.66 1.54
C LEU A 126 4.51 8.48 0.27
N VAL A 127 4.12 9.75 0.34
CA VAL A 127 4.21 10.68 -0.78
C VAL A 127 4.69 12.04 -0.29
N ARG A 128 5.64 12.62 -1.02
CA ARG A 128 6.19 13.95 -0.79
C ARG A 128 5.30 15.00 -1.46
N ASN A 129 5.18 16.16 -0.85
CA ASN A 129 4.52 17.30 -1.46
C ASN A 129 5.39 17.92 -2.57
N THR A 130 5.28 17.37 -3.77
CA THR A 130 5.88 17.88 -5.00
C THR A 130 4.84 17.87 -6.13
N GLU A 131 5.11 18.61 -7.20
CA GLU A 131 4.28 18.58 -8.41
C GLU A 131 4.15 17.15 -8.99
N PHE A 132 5.24 16.38 -8.94
CA PHE A 132 5.24 14.98 -9.36
C PHE A 132 4.35 14.12 -8.46
N GLY A 133 4.49 14.23 -7.13
CA GLY A 133 3.66 13.52 -6.15
C GLY A 133 2.17 13.80 -6.35
N THR A 134 1.79 15.07 -6.45
CA THR A 134 0.40 15.49 -6.71
C THR A 134 -0.11 14.95 -8.05
N SER A 135 0.69 15.05 -9.12
CA SER A 135 0.29 14.61 -10.46
C SER A 135 0.14 13.10 -10.57
N PHE A 136 0.98 12.33 -9.88
CA PHE A 136 0.88 10.88 -9.80
C PHE A 136 -0.44 10.45 -9.13
N LEU A 137 -0.78 11.04 -7.97
CA LEU A 137 -2.01 10.72 -7.25
C LEU A 137 -3.27 11.10 -8.02
N LYS A 138 -3.27 12.27 -8.69
CA LYS A 138 -4.37 12.68 -9.58
C LYS A 138 -4.52 11.69 -10.73
N SER A 139 -3.43 11.35 -11.40
CA SER A 139 -3.44 10.36 -12.48
C SER A 139 -4.01 9.03 -12.00
N TRP A 140 -3.60 8.56 -10.82
CA TRP A 140 -4.10 7.34 -10.22
C TRP A 140 -5.61 7.40 -9.94
N GLY A 141 -6.11 8.48 -9.36
CA GLY A 141 -7.55 8.70 -9.17
C GLY A 141 -8.33 8.71 -10.49
N GLU A 142 -7.77 9.29 -11.56
CA GLU A 142 -8.42 9.33 -12.88
C GLU A 142 -8.48 7.98 -13.61
N TYR A 143 -7.72 6.98 -13.17
CA TYR A 143 -7.80 5.64 -13.75
C TYR A 143 -9.13 4.93 -13.45
N GLU A 144 -9.93 5.45 -12.50
CA GLU A 144 -11.31 4.99 -12.27
C GLU A 144 -12.10 4.90 -13.59
N PHE A 145 -11.87 5.85 -14.50
CA PHE A 145 -12.60 6.01 -15.76
C PHE A 145 -11.93 5.27 -16.94
N ARG A 146 -10.78 4.62 -16.72
CA ARG A 146 -9.96 3.99 -17.76
C ARG A 146 -9.67 2.50 -17.52
N GLN A 147 -9.88 2.03 -16.29
CA GLN A 147 -9.70 0.63 -15.90
C GLN A 147 -10.64 -0.31 -16.71
N PRO A 148 -10.23 -1.56 -16.94
CA PRO A 148 -11.11 -2.57 -17.53
C PRO A 148 -12.35 -2.85 -16.67
N LEU A 149 -13.46 -3.27 -17.28
CA LEU A 149 -14.69 -3.64 -16.53
C LEU A 149 -14.67 -5.08 -15.99
N ASN A 150 -13.74 -5.91 -16.47
CA ASN A 150 -13.50 -7.28 -16.02
C ASN A 150 -12.63 -7.32 -14.74
N TRP A 151 -12.20 -8.51 -14.32
CA TRP A 151 -11.37 -8.69 -13.14
C TRP A 151 -10.07 -7.90 -13.24
N ASN A 152 -9.94 -6.82 -12.47
CA ASN A 152 -8.92 -5.79 -12.69
C ASN A 152 -8.08 -5.45 -11.45
N GLY A 153 -8.46 -5.88 -10.24
CA GLY A 153 -7.75 -5.52 -9.00
C GLY A 153 -7.91 -4.07 -8.54
N ALA A 154 -8.88 -3.33 -9.10
CA ALA A 154 -9.21 -1.93 -8.80
C ALA A 154 -7.98 -0.99 -8.82
N ASP A 155 -7.82 -0.17 -7.79
CA ASP A 155 -6.71 0.78 -7.61
C ASP A 155 -5.36 0.06 -7.54
N ASN A 156 -5.28 -1.09 -6.86
CA ASN A 156 -4.06 -1.87 -6.75
C ASN A 156 -3.63 -2.45 -8.11
N GLY A 157 -4.60 -2.90 -8.91
CA GLY A 157 -4.35 -3.34 -10.26
C GLY A 157 -3.84 -2.23 -11.15
N VAL A 158 -4.51 -1.06 -11.14
CA VAL A 158 -4.06 0.13 -11.85
C VAL A 158 -2.63 0.53 -11.48
N LEU A 159 -2.29 0.48 -10.19
CA LEU A 159 -1.01 0.95 -9.66
C LEU A 159 0.18 0.28 -10.35
N GLN A 160 0.10 -1.02 -10.63
CA GLN A 160 1.23 -1.75 -11.21
C GLN A 160 1.62 -1.14 -12.57
N LEU A 161 0.65 -0.99 -13.48
CA LEU A 161 0.87 -0.41 -14.81
C LEU A 161 1.20 1.08 -14.73
N LEU A 162 0.58 1.82 -13.82
CA LEU A 162 0.87 3.24 -13.63
C LEU A 162 2.33 3.45 -13.22
N ILE A 163 2.85 2.65 -12.29
CA ILE A 163 4.26 2.70 -11.88
C ILE A 163 5.17 2.38 -13.07
N LEU A 164 4.88 1.31 -13.84
CA LEU A 164 5.67 0.95 -15.01
C LEU A 164 5.77 2.12 -16.00
N LYS A 165 4.63 2.70 -16.40
CA LYS A 165 4.58 3.86 -17.31
C LYS A 165 5.28 5.09 -16.75
N THR A 166 5.25 5.28 -15.43
CA THR A 166 5.88 6.44 -14.77
C THR A 166 7.40 6.33 -14.75
N VAL A 167 7.92 5.15 -14.44
CA VAL A 167 9.36 4.93 -14.24
C VAL A 167 10.08 4.52 -15.52
N MET A 168 9.37 3.95 -16.50
CA MET A 168 9.90 3.49 -17.78
C MET A 168 8.97 3.95 -18.93
N PRO A 169 8.86 5.27 -19.20
CA PRO A 169 7.97 5.79 -20.24
C PRO A 169 8.33 5.30 -21.65
N ASP A 170 9.61 5.03 -21.89
CA ASP A 170 10.11 4.57 -23.20
C ASP A 170 9.77 3.09 -23.46
N ALA A 171 9.44 2.30 -22.42
CA ALA A 171 8.99 0.91 -22.53
C ALA A 171 7.48 0.84 -22.86
N TRP A 172 7.04 1.68 -23.81
CA TRP A 172 5.63 1.88 -24.12
C TRP A 172 4.98 0.61 -24.68
N HIS A 173 5.72 -0.16 -25.48
CA HIS A 173 5.22 -1.38 -26.10
C HIS A 173 5.12 -2.53 -25.09
N GLU A 174 6.09 -2.67 -24.18
CA GLU A 174 6.01 -3.59 -23.04
C GLU A 174 4.85 -3.23 -22.10
N ALA A 175 4.68 -1.93 -21.82
CA ALA A 175 3.54 -1.46 -21.04
C ALA A 175 2.20 -1.74 -21.74
N LYS A 176 2.12 -1.61 -23.07
CA LYS A 176 0.96 -1.99 -23.89
C LYS A 176 0.69 -3.49 -23.82
N ASN A 177 1.73 -4.32 -23.84
CA ASN A 177 1.60 -5.77 -23.67
C ASN A 177 1.05 -6.12 -22.28
N CYS A 178 1.58 -5.52 -21.21
CA CYS A 178 1.04 -5.73 -19.87
C CYS A 178 -0.41 -5.22 -19.73
N ASP A 179 -0.75 -4.07 -20.32
CA ASP A 179 -2.13 -3.55 -20.35
C ASP A 179 -3.08 -4.52 -21.09
N LYS A 180 -2.64 -5.12 -22.19
CA LYS A 180 -3.42 -6.13 -22.92
C LYS A 180 -3.66 -7.39 -22.08
N VAL A 181 -2.66 -7.86 -21.34
CA VAL A 181 -2.84 -8.98 -20.39
C VAL A 181 -3.82 -8.61 -19.27
N TRP A 182 -3.70 -7.40 -18.72
CA TRP A 182 -4.58 -6.90 -17.68
C TRP A 182 -6.04 -6.80 -18.14
N ARG A 183 -6.28 -6.15 -19.28
CA ARG A 183 -7.61 -6.00 -19.86
C ARG A 183 -8.27 -7.31 -20.26
N ASN A 184 -7.50 -8.37 -20.48
CA ASN A 184 -8.02 -9.70 -20.80
C ASN A 184 -8.16 -10.62 -19.56
N SER A 185 -7.88 -10.12 -18.35
CA SER A 185 -7.94 -10.91 -17.12
C SER A 185 -9.38 -11.30 -16.77
N THR A 186 -9.65 -12.59 -16.57
CA THR A 186 -10.99 -13.12 -16.27
C THR A 186 -11.15 -13.52 -14.80
N GLY A 187 -10.06 -13.57 -14.04
CA GLY A 187 -10.06 -13.92 -12.63
C GLY A 187 -8.69 -13.72 -11.98
N TYR A 188 -8.55 -14.20 -10.75
CA TYR A 188 -7.34 -13.98 -9.95
C TYR A 188 -6.07 -14.55 -10.60
N GLU A 189 -6.14 -15.74 -11.20
CA GLU A 189 -4.97 -16.39 -11.82
C GLU A 189 -4.45 -15.63 -13.04
N SER A 190 -5.33 -15.26 -13.98
CA SER A 190 -4.99 -14.46 -15.14
C SER A 190 -4.60 -13.02 -14.78
N TYR A 191 -5.13 -12.47 -13.70
CA TYR A 191 -4.68 -11.21 -13.13
C TYR A 191 -3.25 -11.28 -12.58
N LEU A 192 -2.87 -12.37 -11.91
CA LEU A 192 -1.47 -12.54 -11.47
C LEU A 192 -0.50 -12.66 -12.66
N ARG A 193 -0.95 -13.07 -13.84
CA ARG A 193 -0.14 -12.98 -15.07
C ARG A 193 0.16 -11.53 -15.44
N TYR A 194 -0.80 -10.62 -15.27
CA TYR A 194 -0.55 -9.19 -15.42
C TYR A 194 0.44 -8.65 -14.38
N VAL A 195 0.28 -9.01 -13.10
CA VAL A 195 1.23 -8.61 -12.04
C VAL A 195 2.64 -9.09 -12.38
N SER A 196 2.79 -10.35 -12.82
CA SER A 196 4.05 -10.91 -13.30
C SER A 196 4.61 -10.16 -14.51
N CYS A 197 3.76 -9.73 -15.45
CA CYS A 197 4.18 -8.93 -16.60
C CYS A 197 4.89 -7.66 -16.16
N VAL A 198 4.21 -6.85 -15.34
CA VAL A 198 4.77 -5.59 -14.83
C VAL A 198 6.05 -5.84 -14.03
N LYS A 199 6.04 -6.86 -13.17
CA LYS A 199 7.21 -7.23 -12.36
C LYS A 199 8.42 -7.61 -13.22
N GLN A 200 8.22 -8.33 -14.31
CA GLN A 200 9.29 -8.69 -15.24
C GLN A 200 9.93 -7.44 -15.86
N MET A 201 9.12 -6.45 -16.24
CA MET A 201 9.60 -5.20 -16.83
C MET A 201 10.35 -4.32 -15.84
N LEU A 202 9.82 -4.17 -14.61
CA LEU A 202 10.50 -3.41 -13.55
C LEU A 202 11.80 -4.10 -13.08
N GLY A 203 11.86 -5.43 -13.19
CA GLY A 203 13.01 -6.23 -12.81
C GLY A 203 13.37 -6.11 -11.32
N ALA A 204 14.67 -6.05 -11.04
CA ALA A 204 15.20 -5.93 -9.68
C ALA A 204 15.31 -4.47 -9.19
N THR A 205 15.04 -3.50 -10.05
CA THR A 205 15.16 -2.06 -9.72
C THR A 205 14.12 -1.67 -8.69
N ARG A 206 14.54 -0.89 -7.68
CA ARG A 206 13.69 -0.48 -6.55
C ARG A 206 13.70 1.00 -6.26
N VAL A 207 14.58 1.76 -6.91
CA VAL A 207 14.72 3.20 -6.71
C VAL A 207 14.88 3.86 -8.07
N TRP A 208 13.97 4.76 -8.39
CA TRP A 208 14.03 5.68 -9.53
C TRP A 208 14.13 7.10 -8.96
N PRO A 209 15.33 7.69 -8.89
CA PRO A 209 15.54 9.01 -8.28
C PRO A 209 14.60 10.08 -8.82
N GLY A 210 14.11 10.95 -7.94
CA GLY A 210 13.11 11.97 -8.24
C GLY A 210 11.72 11.44 -8.58
N LYS A 211 11.50 10.11 -8.50
CA LYS A 211 10.23 9.47 -8.80
C LYS A 211 9.79 8.56 -7.67
N ILE A 212 10.16 7.28 -7.72
CA ILE A 212 9.53 6.22 -6.92
C ILE A 212 10.58 5.34 -6.24
N ARG A 213 10.30 4.92 -5.00
CA ARG A 213 10.94 3.78 -4.33
C ARG A 213 9.92 2.67 -4.07
N ILE A 214 10.36 1.42 -4.18
CA ILE A 214 9.57 0.23 -3.80
C ILE A 214 10.39 -0.60 -2.81
N TYR A 215 9.95 -0.66 -1.55
CA TYR A 215 10.53 -1.57 -0.57
C TYR A 215 10.26 -3.03 -0.93
N ARG A 216 11.22 -3.90 -0.55
CA ARG A 216 11.07 -5.35 -0.70
C ARG A 216 9.92 -5.86 0.18
N ARG A 217 9.41 -7.05 -0.17
CA ARG A 217 8.42 -7.77 0.62
C ARG A 217 8.88 -7.88 2.08
N ALA A 218 8.01 -7.50 3.02
CA ALA A 218 8.28 -7.43 4.46
C ALA A 218 9.43 -6.49 4.88
N HIS A 219 9.77 -5.47 4.09
CA HIS A 219 10.75 -4.43 4.45
C HIS A 219 10.14 -3.01 4.50
N GLY A 220 8.86 -2.85 4.13
CA GLY A 220 8.12 -1.60 4.35
C GLY A 220 7.61 -1.50 5.79
N TRP A 221 6.91 -0.41 6.11
CA TRP A 221 6.29 -0.21 7.42
C TRP A 221 5.08 -1.12 7.68
N VAL A 222 4.50 -1.70 6.62
CA VAL A 222 3.32 -2.55 6.68
C VAL A 222 3.61 -3.90 6.04
N ARG A 223 3.06 -4.96 6.65
CA ARG A 223 2.85 -6.26 6.00
C ARG A 223 1.46 -6.79 6.34
N ASP A 224 0.94 -7.67 5.49
CA ASP A 224 -0.34 -8.34 5.78
C ASP A 224 -0.22 -9.21 7.05
N GLY A 225 -1.13 -9.04 7.99
CA GLY A 225 -1.09 -9.70 9.31
C GLY A 225 -1.21 -11.22 9.25
N PHE A 226 -2.03 -11.73 8.33
CA PHE A 226 -2.28 -13.16 8.16
C PHE A 226 -1.02 -13.96 7.79
N LEU A 227 0.03 -13.32 7.27
CA LEU A 227 1.29 -13.98 6.89
C LEU A 227 1.97 -14.70 8.07
N THR A 228 1.77 -14.18 9.27
CA THR A 228 2.35 -14.70 10.52
C THR A 228 1.29 -14.86 11.60
N ASN A 229 0.01 -14.93 11.20
CA ASN A 229 -1.13 -14.99 12.12
C ASN A 229 -1.03 -13.89 13.20
N ASP A 230 -0.79 -12.67 12.74
CA ASP A 230 -0.58 -11.43 13.52
C ASP A 230 0.52 -11.47 14.60
N LYS A 231 1.40 -12.49 14.59
CA LYS A 231 2.65 -12.40 15.33
C LYS A 231 3.50 -11.26 14.79
N TRP A 232 4.24 -10.59 15.65
CA TRP A 232 5.08 -9.45 15.30
C TRP A 232 6.38 -9.47 16.09
N SER A 233 7.38 -8.73 15.63
CA SER A 233 8.68 -8.56 16.28
C SER A 233 9.08 -7.08 16.33
N ASP A 234 10.19 -6.77 17.01
CA ASP A 234 10.67 -5.38 17.19
C ASP A 234 10.99 -4.64 15.88
N THR A 235 11.00 -5.32 14.74
CA THR A 235 11.20 -4.71 13.41
C THR A 235 9.90 -4.38 12.70
N ASP A 236 8.77 -4.92 13.17
CA ASP A 236 7.45 -4.66 12.59
C ASP A 236 6.90 -3.35 13.14
N PHE A 237 6.17 -2.59 12.33
CA PHE A 237 5.49 -1.37 12.77
C PHE A 237 3.97 -1.52 12.67
N MET A 238 3.46 -1.75 11.46
CA MET A 238 2.03 -1.86 11.18
C MET A 238 1.67 -3.21 10.54
N LEU A 239 0.47 -3.69 10.83
CA LEU A 239 -0.13 -4.85 10.18
C LEU A 239 -1.40 -4.45 9.43
N HIS A 240 -1.52 -4.96 8.20
CA HIS A 240 -2.67 -4.73 7.34
C HIS A 240 -3.66 -5.89 7.39
N GLY A 241 -4.94 -5.56 7.21
CA GLY A 241 -6.04 -6.52 7.13
C GLY A 241 -6.82 -6.68 8.43
N TRP A 242 -6.73 -5.74 9.37
CA TRP A 242 -7.49 -5.75 10.61
C TRP A 242 -8.89 -5.16 10.40
N LYS A 243 -9.84 -6.02 10.05
CA LYS A 243 -11.19 -5.61 9.63
C LYS A 243 -12.24 -5.63 10.73
N LEU A 244 -11.92 -6.14 11.91
CA LEU A 244 -12.89 -6.40 12.96
C LEU A 244 -13.10 -5.22 13.90
N GLN A 245 -14.30 -5.19 14.48
CA GLN A 245 -14.68 -4.20 15.49
C GLN A 245 -14.11 -4.56 16.86
N LYS A 246 -14.02 -5.85 17.19
CA LYS A 246 -13.50 -6.31 18.48
C LYS A 246 -12.42 -7.36 18.33
N VAL A 247 -11.49 -7.32 19.27
CA VAL A 247 -10.46 -8.34 19.45
C VAL A 247 -11.12 -9.68 19.77
N GLY A 248 -10.73 -10.72 19.02
CA GLY A 248 -11.24 -12.09 19.20
C GLY A 248 -12.55 -12.41 18.46
N ASP A 249 -13.20 -11.42 17.86
CA ASP A 249 -14.38 -11.67 17.03
C ASP A 249 -14.02 -12.58 15.85
N GLU A 250 -14.98 -13.40 15.40
CA GLU A 250 -14.81 -14.33 14.27
C GLU A 250 -13.63 -15.33 14.43
N GLY A 251 -13.18 -15.56 15.66
CA GLY A 251 -12.03 -16.44 15.93
C GLY A 251 -10.69 -15.82 15.56
N TRP A 252 -10.64 -14.51 15.32
CA TRP A 252 -9.41 -13.79 14.99
C TRP A 252 -8.41 -13.81 16.15
N GLU A 253 -7.24 -14.40 15.91
CA GLU A 253 -6.15 -14.41 16.87
C GLU A 253 -5.33 -13.10 16.83
N SER A 254 -5.92 -12.02 17.34
CA SER A 254 -5.33 -10.69 17.47
C SER A 254 -3.97 -10.67 18.20
N PRO A 255 -3.12 -9.65 18.00
CA PRO A 255 -1.94 -9.43 18.85
C PRO A 255 -2.28 -8.84 20.23
N PHE A 256 -3.52 -8.37 20.45
CA PHE A 256 -3.95 -7.72 21.69
C PHE A 256 -4.88 -8.62 22.52
N LYS A 257 -4.92 -8.41 23.84
CA LYS A 257 -5.84 -9.14 24.73
C LYS A 257 -7.28 -8.62 24.67
N ASN A 258 -7.44 -7.35 24.34
CA ASN A 258 -8.71 -6.64 24.22
C ASN A 258 -8.51 -5.42 23.30
N ASN A 259 -9.61 -4.83 22.84
CA ASN A 259 -9.57 -3.54 22.16
C ASN A 259 -8.75 -2.51 22.94
N LEU A 260 -7.89 -1.78 22.23
CA LEU A 260 -7.10 -0.71 22.83
C LEU A 260 -8.04 0.43 23.26
N ASP A 261 -7.67 1.09 24.36
CA ASP A 261 -8.36 2.24 24.90
C ASP A 261 -7.46 3.46 24.70
N PRO A 262 -7.71 4.28 23.65
CA PRO A 262 -6.86 5.42 23.34
C PRO A 262 -6.68 6.38 24.51
N SER A 263 -7.64 6.47 25.44
CA SER A 263 -7.53 7.34 26.63
C SER A 263 -6.37 6.98 27.56
N LYS A 264 -5.88 5.73 27.49
CA LYS A 264 -4.75 5.22 28.28
C LYS A 264 -3.43 5.23 27.52
N CYS A 265 -3.45 5.64 26.26
CA CYS A 265 -2.28 5.64 25.41
C CYS A 265 -1.46 6.93 25.56
N GLY A 266 -0.15 6.79 25.41
CA GLY A 266 0.81 7.86 25.58
C GLY A 266 2.17 7.49 25.01
N VAL A 267 3.23 8.00 25.61
CA VAL A 267 4.59 7.86 25.06
C VAL A 267 5.07 6.41 25.20
N GLY A 268 5.68 5.87 24.14
CA GLY A 268 6.24 4.53 24.15
C GLY A 268 5.17 3.43 24.17
N PHE A 269 5.14 2.62 25.23
CA PHE A 269 4.28 1.44 25.35
C PHE A 269 3.06 1.65 26.26
N GLU A 270 2.79 2.89 26.68
CA GLU A 270 1.62 3.22 27.51
C GLU A 270 0.31 2.88 26.79
N GLY A 271 -0.60 2.18 27.49
CA GLY A 271 -1.91 1.80 26.97
C GLY A 271 -1.92 0.53 26.09
N TRP A 272 -0.76 0.03 25.69
CA TRP A 272 -0.64 -1.16 24.86
C TRP A 272 -0.77 -2.45 25.68
N ASN A 273 -1.67 -3.35 25.26
CA ASN A 273 -1.94 -4.60 25.96
C ASN A 273 -1.83 -5.82 25.03
N TRP A 274 -0.59 -6.18 24.69
CA TRP A 274 -0.29 -7.32 23.83
C TRP A 274 -0.52 -8.67 24.53
N ILE A 275 -0.81 -9.68 23.71
CA ILE A 275 -0.66 -11.08 24.06
C ILE A 275 0.84 -11.43 23.96
N PRO A 276 1.50 -11.83 25.06
CA PRO A 276 2.95 -12.08 25.07
C PRO A 276 3.42 -13.06 23.98
N GLU A 277 2.61 -14.07 23.66
CA GLU A 277 2.92 -15.10 22.67
C GLU A 277 2.87 -14.58 21.21
N LYS A 278 2.28 -13.40 20.99
CA LYS A 278 2.21 -12.75 19.68
C LYS A 278 3.43 -11.85 19.42
N HIS A 279 4.11 -11.38 20.47
CA HIS A 279 5.40 -10.70 20.35
C HIS A 279 6.52 -11.75 20.36
N VAL A 280 7.14 -11.96 19.20
CA VAL A 280 8.13 -13.03 19.00
C VAL A 280 9.45 -12.48 18.49
N ASN A 281 10.52 -13.26 18.64
CA ASN A 281 11.80 -12.92 18.05
C ASN A 281 11.70 -12.87 16.51
N THR A 282 12.40 -11.92 15.88
CA THR A 282 12.46 -11.77 14.41
C THR A 282 12.83 -13.07 13.68
N PHE A 283 13.58 -13.98 14.31
CA PHE A 283 13.86 -15.32 13.77
C PHE A 283 12.57 -16.13 13.49
N VAL A 284 11.57 -16.05 14.36
CA VAL A 284 10.28 -16.73 14.22
C VAL A 284 9.54 -16.16 13.02
N ILE A 285 9.43 -14.83 12.93
CA ILE A 285 8.82 -14.13 11.78
C ILE A 285 9.51 -14.55 10.48
N ARG A 286 10.85 -14.52 10.44
CA ARG A 286 11.62 -14.93 9.25
C ARG A 286 11.32 -16.37 8.83
N LYS A 287 11.16 -17.30 9.79
CA LYS A 287 10.86 -18.70 9.50
C LYS A 287 9.46 -18.86 8.90
N GLU A 288 8.47 -18.16 9.43
CA GLU A 288 7.09 -18.18 8.92
C GLU A 288 7.01 -17.56 7.52
N LEU A 289 7.64 -16.40 7.32
CA LEU A 289 7.74 -15.76 6.00
C LEU A 289 8.44 -16.66 4.98
N ALA A 290 9.53 -17.35 5.34
CA ALA A 290 10.21 -18.29 4.45
C ALA A 290 9.36 -19.54 4.12
N ALA A 291 8.51 -20.00 5.04
CA ALA A 291 7.55 -21.06 4.76
C ALA A 291 6.47 -20.56 3.79
N PHE A 292 5.93 -19.35 4.02
CA PHE A 292 4.95 -18.72 3.16
C PHE A 292 5.50 -18.47 1.75
N GLU A 293 6.74 -17.97 1.63
CA GLU A 293 7.39 -17.69 0.35
C GLU A 293 7.53 -18.96 -0.50
N ARG A 294 7.96 -20.07 0.12
CA ARG A 294 8.02 -21.37 -0.57
C ARG A 294 6.63 -21.86 -1.00
N HIS A 295 5.64 -21.76 -0.11
CA HIS A 295 4.28 -22.18 -0.42
C HIS A 295 3.69 -21.36 -1.58
N SER A 296 3.73 -20.03 -1.48
CA SER A 296 3.25 -19.11 -2.52
C SER A 296 3.97 -19.31 -3.85
N GLY A 297 5.27 -19.59 -3.86
CA GLY A 297 5.99 -19.92 -5.08
C GLY A 297 5.52 -21.23 -5.73
N MET A 298 5.24 -22.26 -4.94
CA MET A 298 4.73 -23.55 -5.43
C MET A 298 3.30 -23.47 -5.93
N THR A 299 2.46 -22.63 -5.32
CA THR A 299 1.04 -22.47 -5.66
C THR A 299 0.76 -21.29 -6.60
N TYR A 300 1.79 -20.53 -6.99
CA TYR A 300 1.64 -19.40 -7.89
C TYR A 300 1.01 -19.84 -9.22
N PRO A 301 0.03 -19.14 -9.81
CA PRO A 301 -0.67 -19.64 -10.99
C PRO A 301 0.27 -19.93 -12.16
N VAL A 302 0.06 -21.06 -12.85
CA VAL A 302 0.95 -21.52 -13.93
C VAL A 302 1.03 -20.49 -15.05
N GLU A 303 -0.12 -19.91 -15.44
CA GLU A 303 -0.20 -18.86 -16.45
C GLU A 303 0.59 -17.59 -16.08
N ALA A 304 0.73 -17.31 -14.77
CA ALA A 304 1.50 -16.19 -14.25
C ALA A 304 3.02 -16.44 -14.16
N ARG A 305 3.49 -17.65 -14.45
CA ARG A 305 4.92 -18.00 -14.48
C ARG A 305 5.57 -17.81 -15.86
N SER A 306 4.78 -17.49 -16.88
CA SER A 306 5.25 -17.31 -18.25
C SER A 306 6.10 -16.03 -18.42
N LEU A 307 7.13 -16.12 -19.25
CA LEU A 307 7.96 -14.96 -19.63
C LEU A 307 7.23 -14.16 -20.70
N VAL A 308 6.84 -12.93 -20.38
CA VAL A 308 5.92 -12.17 -21.25
C VAL A 308 6.58 -11.78 -22.56
N TYR A 309 7.85 -11.36 -22.52
CA TYR A 309 8.64 -10.97 -23.69
C TYR A 309 8.90 -12.13 -24.69
N ILE A 310 8.66 -13.39 -24.29
CA ILE A 310 8.68 -14.55 -25.20
C ILE A 310 7.29 -14.85 -25.76
N SER A 311 6.24 -14.51 -25.00
CA SER A 311 4.86 -14.90 -25.32
C SER A 311 4.08 -13.87 -26.15
N MET A 312 4.62 -12.67 -26.34
CA MET A 312 3.96 -11.55 -27.02
C MET A 312 4.97 -10.82 -27.92
N PRO A 313 4.53 -10.26 -29.06
CA PRO A 313 5.43 -9.50 -29.92
C PRO A 313 5.92 -8.25 -29.20
N ASP A 314 7.21 -7.98 -29.29
CA ASP A 314 7.88 -6.79 -28.78
C ASP A 314 8.36 -5.87 -29.91
N VAL A 315 8.93 -6.43 -30.99
CA VAL A 315 9.46 -5.67 -32.14
C VAL A 315 8.51 -5.70 -33.34
N GLY A 316 7.84 -6.84 -33.56
CA GLY A 316 7.09 -7.08 -34.80
C GLY A 316 5.91 -6.13 -35.07
N GLU A 317 5.37 -5.48 -34.03
CA GLU A 317 4.25 -4.53 -34.15
C GLU A 317 4.68 -3.08 -34.40
N CYS A 318 5.95 -2.74 -34.15
CA CYS A 318 6.45 -1.36 -34.21
C CYS A 318 7.63 -1.17 -35.15
N TYR A 319 8.24 -2.24 -35.68
CA TYR A 319 9.40 -2.13 -36.56
C TYR A 319 9.11 -1.30 -37.83
N PRO A 320 10.01 -0.40 -38.25
CA PRO A 320 11.34 -0.09 -37.67
C PRO A 320 11.32 1.00 -36.59
N ASP A 321 10.16 1.53 -36.24
CA ASP A 321 9.95 2.75 -35.46
C ASP A 321 9.64 2.48 -33.97
N CYS A 322 10.12 1.38 -33.39
CA CYS A 322 9.84 1.00 -32.00
C CYS A 322 10.30 2.04 -30.96
N GLU A 323 11.30 2.85 -31.30
CA GLU A 323 11.81 3.93 -30.46
C GLU A 323 10.96 5.21 -30.55
N ASN A 324 10.10 5.33 -31.57
CA ASN A 324 9.22 6.48 -31.76
C ASN A 324 7.90 6.21 -31.03
N GLY A 325 7.90 6.37 -29.70
CA GLY A 325 6.69 6.21 -28.89
C GLY A 325 5.52 7.01 -29.47
N THR A 326 4.47 6.32 -29.91
CA THR A 326 3.24 6.93 -30.47
C THR A 326 2.32 7.46 -29.39
#